data_AF-A0A3R5QUJ1-F1
#
_entry.id   AF-A0A3R5QUJ1-F1
#
_cell.length_a   1.000
_cell.length_b   1.000
_cell.length_c   1.000
_cell.angle_alpha   90.00
_cell.angle_beta   90.00
_cell.angle_gamma   90.00
#
_symmetry.space_group_name_H-M   'P 1'
#
loop_
_entity.id
_entity.type
_entity.pdbx_description
1 polymer ?
#
loop_
_entity_poly.entity_id
_entity_poly.type
_entity_poly.pdbx_seq_one_letter_code
_entity_poly.pdbx_strand_id
1 'polypeptide(L)'
;MEKSGFFNSSDGDRVYGATDFAAYFGSLVSNGVFYATSTNLQVSPGIGLAVSIAAGSAWINGYRYENTDELNIPLTTANGSNPRIDRVVIRLSQITRSIQLAVVTGTPTATPVAPELTRTSDIYELGIADVLVPAAATSISTNNITDTRLNTSLCGLVNSLVSAVYE
;
A
#
# COMPACT_ATOMS: atom_id res chain seq x y z
N MET A 1 -8.61 12.42 28.58
CA MET A 1 -10.02 12.30 28.12
C MET A 1 -10.23 10.84 27.77
N GLU A 2 -11.31 10.23 28.26
CA GLU A 2 -11.61 8.81 28.07
C GLU A 2 -12.75 8.64 27.06
N LYS A 3 -12.77 7.52 26.32
CA LYS A 3 -13.80 7.22 25.32
C LYS A 3 -14.18 5.74 25.39
N SER A 4 -15.48 5.46 25.28
CA SER A 4 -16.04 4.11 25.21
C SER A 4 -16.95 3.99 23.97
N GLY A 5 -16.98 2.80 23.36
CA GLY A 5 -17.89 2.40 22.29
C GLY A 5 -18.02 0.87 22.33
N PHE A 6 -18.95 0.20 21.66
CA PHE A 6 -20.12 0.65 20.91
C PHE A 6 -21.37 0.31 21.74
N PHE A 7 -22.26 1.29 21.93
CA PHE A 7 -23.52 1.15 22.66
C PHE A 7 -24.68 1.62 21.80
N ASN A 8 -25.87 1.09 22.11
CA ASN A 8 -27.13 1.52 21.50
C ASN A 8 -27.33 3.02 21.75
N SER A 9 -27.83 3.70 20.73
CA SER A 9 -28.19 5.11 20.81
C SER A 9 -29.55 5.27 21.49
N SER A 10 -29.68 6.27 22.36
CA SER A 10 -30.95 6.77 22.89
C SER A 10 -31.10 8.21 22.43
N ASP A 11 -32.18 8.52 21.72
CA ASP A 11 -32.44 9.87 21.20
C ASP A 11 -31.30 10.46 20.35
N GLY A 12 -30.48 9.62 19.72
CA GLY A 12 -29.38 10.06 18.85
C GLY A 12 -28.10 10.46 19.58
N ASP A 13 -27.98 10.20 20.90
CA ASP A 13 -26.81 10.56 21.71
C ASP A 13 -25.50 9.87 21.26
N ARG A 14 -25.61 8.73 20.56
CA ARG A 14 -24.47 8.01 19.98
C ARG A 14 -24.47 8.06 18.46
N VAL A 15 -23.37 8.59 17.92
CA VAL A 15 -23.04 8.59 16.48
C VAL A 15 -21.59 8.13 16.35
N TYR A 16 -21.34 7.14 15.49
CA TYR A 16 -20.01 6.60 15.22
C TYR A 16 -19.59 6.92 13.78
N GLY A 17 -18.38 7.45 13.63
CA GLY A 17 -17.80 7.75 12.33
C GLY A 17 -16.90 6.64 11.80
N ALA A 18 -16.39 6.82 10.58
CA ALA A 18 -15.41 5.92 9.99
C ALA A 18 -14.16 5.75 10.87
N THR A 19 -13.74 6.80 11.59
CA THR A 19 -12.60 6.75 12.51
C THR A 19 -12.85 5.84 13.72
N ASP A 20 -14.08 5.77 14.23
CA ASP A 20 -14.41 4.87 15.35
C ASP A 20 -14.33 3.41 14.90
N PHE A 21 -14.85 3.14 13.70
CA PHE A 21 -14.80 1.80 13.10
C PHE A 21 -13.37 1.40 12.75
N ALA A 22 -12.60 2.30 12.13
CA ALA A 22 -11.20 2.06 11.79
C ALA A 22 -10.34 1.83 13.05
N ALA A 23 -10.57 2.60 14.13
CA ALA A 23 -9.87 2.39 15.39
C ALA A 23 -10.18 1.00 15.98
N TYR A 24 -11.44 0.58 15.95
CA TYR A 24 -11.83 -0.74 16.43
C TYR A 24 -11.17 -1.86 15.61
N PHE A 25 -11.31 -1.88 14.29
CA PHE A 25 -10.70 -2.93 13.46
C PHE A 25 -9.17 -2.85 13.42
N GLY A 26 -8.59 -1.66 13.50
CA GLY A 26 -7.15 -1.46 13.60
C GLY A 26 -6.53 -2.05 14.88
N SER A 27 -7.35 -2.27 15.92
CA SER A 27 -6.90 -2.98 17.13
C SER A 27 -6.86 -4.51 16.95
N LEU A 28 -7.56 -5.04 15.94
CA LEU A 28 -7.72 -6.48 15.72
C LEU A 28 -6.94 -7.00 14.51
N VAL A 29 -6.74 -6.14 13.50
CA VAL A 29 -6.21 -6.49 12.18
C VAL A 29 -4.99 -5.62 11.88
N SER A 30 -3.85 -6.26 11.61
CA SER A 30 -2.60 -5.55 11.31
C SER A 30 -2.59 -4.93 9.90
N ASN A 31 -1.71 -3.96 9.70
CA ASN A 31 -1.42 -3.44 8.37
C ASN A 31 -0.78 -4.52 7.49
N GLY A 32 -1.09 -4.51 6.20
CA GLY A 32 -0.46 -5.39 5.23
C GLY A 32 -1.32 -5.65 4.00
N VAL A 33 -0.82 -6.50 3.10
CA VAL A 33 -1.61 -7.08 2.02
C VAL A 33 -2.29 -8.38 2.47
N PHE A 34 -3.47 -8.67 1.93
CA PHE A 34 -4.07 -9.99 2.09
C PHE A 34 -3.31 -10.98 1.19
N TYR A 35 -2.89 -12.12 1.73
CA TYR A 35 -2.15 -13.13 0.95
C TYR A 35 -3.00 -14.37 0.69
N ALA A 36 -4.28 -14.18 0.37
CA ALA A 36 -5.17 -15.28 -0.02
C ALA A 36 -4.74 -15.90 -1.36
N THR A 37 -4.12 -15.11 -2.24
CA THR A 37 -3.47 -15.55 -3.47
C THR A 37 -2.04 -15.00 -3.52
N SER A 38 -1.12 -15.74 -4.13
CA SER A 38 0.29 -15.31 -4.28
C SER A 38 0.45 -14.06 -5.13
N THR A 39 -0.53 -13.79 -6.00
CA THR A 39 -0.56 -12.66 -6.93
C THR A 39 -1.25 -11.42 -6.35
N ASN A 40 -1.82 -11.45 -5.14
CA ASN A 40 -2.54 -10.31 -4.56
C ASN A 40 -1.68 -9.04 -4.57
N LEU A 41 -2.10 -8.03 -5.34
CA LEU A 41 -1.38 -6.77 -5.53
C LEU A 41 0.08 -6.95 -5.96
N GLN A 42 0.40 -8.04 -6.66
CA GLN A 42 1.73 -8.27 -7.20
C GLN A 42 2.03 -7.25 -8.29
N VAL A 43 3.25 -6.71 -8.26
CA VAL A 43 3.76 -5.79 -9.27
C VAL A 43 4.52 -6.57 -10.34
N SER A 44 4.26 -6.25 -11.61
CA SER A 44 4.90 -6.82 -12.79
C SER A 44 5.20 -5.72 -13.83
N PRO A 45 5.97 -6.00 -14.89
CA PRO A 45 6.14 -5.07 -16.00
C PRO A 45 4.82 -4.62 -16.62
N GLY A 46 4.67 -3.32 -16.86
CA GLY A 46 3.50 -2.73 -17.51
C GLY A 46 3.71 -2.42 -18.99
N ILE A 47 2.74 -1.72 -19.57
CA ILE A 47 2.78 -1.26 -20.96
C ILE A 47 3.61 0.04 -21.05
N GLY A 48 4.70 0.00 -21.82
CA GLY A 48 5.65 1.12 -21.92
C GLY A 48 6.50 1.26 -20.66
N LEU A 49 6.89 2.48 -20.31
CA LEU A 49 7.61 2.77 -19.07
C LEU A 49 6.61 2.81 -17.90
N ALA A 50 6.13 1.64 -17.52
CA ALA A 50 5.08 1.45 -16.54
C ALA A 50 5.28 0.15 -15.76
N VAL A 51 4.54 0.04 -14.66
CA VAL A 51 4.33 -1.22 -13.95
C VAL A 51 2.85 -1.58 -13.99
N SER A 52 2.58 -2.88 -14.01
CA SER A 52 1.23 -3.42 -13.85
C SER A 52 1.08 -3.97 -12.42
N ILE A 53 -0.07 -3.74 -11.80
CA ILE A 53 -0.40 -4.26 -10.48
C ILE A 53 -1.63 -5.14 -10.59
N ALA A 54 -1.52 -6.39 -10.18
CA ALA A 54 -2.63 -7.33 -10.18
C ALA A 54 -3.76 -6.89 -9.24
N ALA A 55 -4.96 -7.44 -9.47
CA ALA A 55 -6.08 -7.30 -8.54
C ALA A 55 -5.71 -7.83 -7.14
N GLY A 56 -6.35 -7.28 -6.11
CA GLY A 56 -6.11 -7.70 -4.74
C GLY A 56 -6.51 -6.65 -3.72
N SER A 57 -6.22 -6.92 -2.46
CA SER A 57 -6.64 -6.07 -1.35
C SER A 57 -5.56 -5.89 -0.30
N ALA A 58 -5.70 -4.83 0.48
CA ALA A 58 -4.83 -4.51 1.60
C ALA A 58 -5.62 -3.86 2.73
N TRP A 59 -4.99 -3.80 3.90
CA TRP A 59 -5.53 -3.18 5.10
C TRP A 59 -4.51 -2.19 5.66
N ILE A 60 -4.96 -0.97 5.94
CA ILE A 60 -4.11 0.10 6.49
C ILE A 60 -4.87 0.83 7.59
N ASN A 61 -4.39 0.74 8.83
CA ASN A 61 -4.89 1.43 10.02
C ASN A 61 -6.42 1.32 10.19
N GLY A 62 -6.98 0.13 9.95
CA GLY A 62 -8.43 -0.09 10.07
C GLY A 62 -9.24 0.22 8.82
N TYR A 63 -8.60 0.66 7.74
CA TYR A 63 -9.25 0.98 6.47
C TYR A 63 -8.91 -0.07 5.39
N ARG A 64 -9.92 -0.45 4.60
CA ARG A 64 -9.78 -1.44 3.52
C ARG A 64 -9.41 -0.78 2.20
N TYR A 65 -8.51 -1.42 1.46
CA TYR A 65 -8.22 -1.13 0.06
C TYR A 65 -8.52 -2.34 -0.82
N GLU A 66 -8.99 -2.09 -2.03
CA GLU A 66 -9.16 -3.10 -3.07
C GLU A 66 -8.83 -2.51 -4.44
N ASN A 67 -8.01 -3.22 -5.19
CA ASN A 67 -7.83 -3.09 -6.62
C ASN A 67 -8.62 -4.22 -7.29
N THR A 68 -9.65 -3.88 -8.07
CA THR A 68 -10.58 -4.90 -8.60
C THR A 68 -10.04 -5.63 -9.82
N ASP A 69 -9.16 -4.98 -10.59
CA ASP A 69 -8.62 -5.48 -11.84
C ASP A 69 -7.14 -5.10 -11.99
N GLU A 70 -6.49 -5.62 -13.03
CA GLU A 70 -5.12 -5.21 -13.36
C GLU A 70 -5.03 -3.70 -13.60
N LEU A 71 -4.10 -3.04 -12.91
CA LEU A 71 -3.89 -1.59 -12.98
C LEU A 71 -2.50 -1.25 -13.51
N ASN A 72 -2.44 -0.68 -14.71
CA ASN A 72 -1.19 -0.17 -15.28
C ASN A 72 -0.90 1.26 -14.79
N ILE A 73 0.21 1.44 -14.09
CA ILE A 73 0.66 2.74 -13.56
C ILE A 73 1.90 3.21 -14.34
N PRO A 74 1.80 4.33 -15.10
CA PRO A 74 2.95 4.89 -15.78
C PRO A 74 3.97 5.44 -14.78
N LEU A 75 5.25 5.20 -15.04
CA LEU A 75 6.34 5.79 -14.29
C LEU A 75 6.74 7.13 -14.92
N THR A 76 7.34 8.00 -14.11
CA THR A 76 7.90 9.25 -14.64
C THR A 76 9.03 8.95 -15.62
N THR A 77 9.27 9.85 -16.58
CA THR A 77 10.30 9.67 -17.61
C THR A 77 11.66 9.32 -16.98
N ALA A 78 12.33 8.30 -17.52
CA ALA A 78 13.66 7.90 -17.07
C ALA A 78 14.66 9.05 -17.26
N ASN A 79 15.60 9.21 -16.33
CA ASN A 79 16.70 10.13 -16.52
C ASN A 79 17.64 9.60 -17.61
N GLY A 80 18.21 10.48 -18.44
CA GLY A 80 19.03 10.06 -19.57
C GLY A 80 20.40 9.47 -19.21
N SER A 81 20.87 9.64 -17.97
CA SER A 81 22.24 9.27 -17.58
C SER A 81 22.33 8.40 -16.33
N ASN A 82 21.45 8.62 -15.35
CA ASN A 82 21.48 7.90 -14.08
C ASN A 82 20.22 7.05 -13.87
N PRO A 83 20.36 5.83 -13.34
CA PRO A 83 19.21 5.06 -12.89
C PRO A 83 18.59 5.67 -11.62
N ARG A 84 17.38 5.24 -11.28
CA ARG A 84 16.74 5.49 -9.98
C ARG A 84 15.95 4.27 -9.53
N ILE A 85 15.55 4.23 -8.27
CA ILE A 85 14.59 3.24 -7.78
C ILE A 85 13.30 3.99 -7.42
N ASP A 86 12.20 3.63 -8.04
CA ASP A 86 10.86 4.11 -7.69
C ASP A 86 10.21 3.07 -6.75
N ARG A 87 9.39 3.51 -5.79
CA ARG A 87 8.69 2.61 -4.86
C ARG A 87 7.19 2.61 -5.14
N VAL A 88 6.63 1.43 -5.39
CA VAL A 88 5.18 1.25 -5.53
C VAL A 88 4.59 1.08 -4.14
N VAL A 89 3.61 1.91 -3.81
CA VAL A 89 2.98 1.96 -2.49
C VAL A 89 1.47 1.84 -2.58
N ILE A 90 0.87 1.34 -1.50
CA ILE A 90 -0.53 1.53 -1.18
C ILE A 90 -0.59 2.68 -0.17
N ARG A 91 -1.18 3.82 -0.56
CA ARG A 91 -1.17 5.06 0.20
C ARG A 91 -2.56 5.34 0.77
N LEU A 92 -2.68 5.28 2.09
CA LEU A 92 -3.81 5.86 2.83
C LEU A 92 -3.57 7.37 2.99
N SER A 93 -4.59 8.17 2.68
CA SER A 93 -4.61 9.61 2.88
C SER A 93 -5.85 10.03 3.66
N GLN A 94 -5.65 10.61 4.83
CA GLN A 94 -6.72 11.18 5.65
C GLN A 94 -7.21 12.53 5.09
N ILE A 95 -6.37 13.20 4.31
CA ILE A 95 -6.70 14.47 3.65
C ILE A 95 -7.74 14.23 2.55
N THR A 96 -7.44 13.31 1.64
CA THR A 96 -8.33 12.97 0.51
C THR A 96 -9.34 11.86 0.86
N ARG A 97 -9.21 11.26 2.04
CA ARG A 97 -10.06 10.18 2.56
C ARG A 97 -10.13 8.99 1.59
N SER A 98 -8.96 8.57 1.10
CA SER A 98 -8.84 7.50 0.11
C SER A 98 -7.64 6.62 0.40
N ILE A 99 -7.70 5.38 -0.10
CA ILE A 99 -6.53 4.52 -0.27
C ILE A 99 -6.35 4.26 -1.76
N GLN A 100 -5.13 4.48 -2.26
CA GLN A 100 -4.80 4.32 -3.68
C GLN A 100 -3.43 3.69 -3.86
N LEU A 101 -3.25 2.96 -4.95
CA LEU A 101 -1.92 2.63 -5.46
C LEU A 101 -1.24 3.91 -5.96
N ALA A 102 0.03 4.09 -5.62
CA ALA A 102 0.83 5.22 -6.04
C ALA A 102 2.29 4.80 -6.25
N VAL A 103 3.05 5.66 -6.93
CA VAL A 103 4.50 5.51 -7.10
C VAL A 103 5.19 6.68 -6.42
N VAL A 104 6.12 6.37 -5.52
CA VAL A 104 7.06 7.35 -4.96
C VAL A 104 8.29 7.34 -5.84
N THR A 105 8.46 8.39 -6.63
CA THR A 105 9.59 8.53 -7.56
C THR A 105 10.90 8.72 -6.80
N GLY A 106 11.92 7.96 -7.15
CA GLY A 106 13.26 8.10 -6.59
C GLY A 106 14.08 9.22 -7.21
N THR A 107 15.28 9.42 -6.63
CA THR A 107 16.25 10.39 -7.15
C THR A 107 17.26 9.70 -8.07
N PRO A 108 17.46 10.17 -9.32
CA PRO A 108 18.48 9.63 -10.21
C PRO A 108 19.91 9.81 -9.67
N THR A 109 20.62 8.72 -9.45
CA THR A 109 22.02 8.70 -9.00
C THR A 109 22.73 7.46 -9.53
N ALA A 110 24.07 7.43 -9.50
CA ALA A 110 24.84 6.28 -9.96
C ALA A 110 24.57 5.00 -9.15
N THR A 111 24.24 5.15 -7.86
CA THR A 111 23.90 4.07 -6.92
C THR A 111 22.56 4.41 -6.26
N PRO A 112 21.43 4.18 -6.96
CA PRO A 112 20.13 4.64 -6.49
C PRO A 112 19.65 3.82 -5.29
N VAL A 113 18.90 4.50 -4.43
CA VAL A 113 18.23 3.91 -3.26
C VAL A 113 16.73 4.15 -3.38
N ALA A 114 15.94 3.21 -2.86
CA ALA A 114 14.49 3.34 -2.82
C ALA A 114 14.07 4.49 -1.88
N PRO A 115 13.05 5.29 -2.22
CA PRO A 115 12.51 6.31 -1.34
C PRO A 115 11.96 5.74 -0.03
N GLU A 116 12.12 6.50 1.05
CA GLU A 116 11.48 6.22 2.33
C GLU A 116 9.97 6.31 2.23
N LEU A 117 9.28 5.49 3.03
CA LEU A 117 7.82 5.52 3.14
C LEU A 117 7.37 6.72 3.97
N THR A 118 6.28 7.36 3.54
CA THR A 118 5.57 8.34 4.37
C THR A 118 4.63 7.61 5.33
N ARG A 119 4.89 7.75 6.64
CA ARG A 119 4.06 7.18 7.71
C ARG A 119 3.81 8.23 8.80
N THR A 120 2.91 9.16 8.50
CA THR A 120 2.43 10.22 9.40
C THR A 120 0.96 9.99 9.75
N SER A 121 0.36 10.93 10.50
CA SER A 121 -1.09 10.91 10.76
C SER A 121 -1.93 11.15 9.51
N ASP A 122 -1.39 11.90 8.54
CA ASP A 122 -2.13 12.34 7.37
C ASP A 122 -1.98 11.36 6.20
N ILE A 123 -0.80 10.77 6.07
CA ILE A 123 -0.43 9.85 5.01
C ILE A 123 0.23 8.62 5.62
N TYR A 124 -0.23 7.43 5.25
CA TYR A 124 0.40 6.18 5.65
C TYR A 124 0.58 5.25 4.46
N GLU A 125 1.80 4.76 4.26
CA GLU A 125 2.16 3.94 3.11
C GLU A 125 2.64 2.53 3.48
N LEU A 126 2.25 1.57 2.64
CA LEU A 126 2.82 0.23 2.57
C LEU A 126 3.56 0.07 1.25
N GLY A 127 4.85 -0.28 1.29
CA GLY A 127 5.69 -0.49 0.11
C GLY A 127 5.57 -1.91 -0.42
N ILE A 128 4.98 -2.10 -1.61
CA ILE A 128 4.71 -3.43 -2.19
C ILE A 128 5.76 -3.87 -3.22
N ALA A 129 6.46 -2.94 -3.86
CA ALA A 129 7.62 -3.26 -4.68
C ALA A 129 8.58 -2.07 -4.82
N ASP A 130 9.86 -2.39 -5.01
CA ASP A 130 10.88 -1.45 -5.47
C ASP A 130 11.19 -1.71 -6.95
N VAL A 131 11.21 -0.66 -7.75
CA VAL A 131 11.33 -0.72 -9.21
C VAL A 131 12.57 0.06 -9.63
N LEU A 132 13.61 -0.65 -10.02
CA LEU A 132 14.77 -0.06 -10.67
C LEU A 132 14.35 0.48 -12.04
N VAL A 133 14.47 1.79 -12.25
CA VAL A 133 14.30 2.44 -13.55
C VAL A 133 15.69 2.71 -14.11
N PRO A 134 16.16 1.95 -15.12
CA PRO A 134 17.45 2.20 -15.74
C PRO A 134 17.52 3.58 -16.42
N ALA A 135 18.74 4.08 -16.63
CA ALA A 135 18.93 5.29 -17.42
C ALA A 135 18.36 5.12 -18.84
N ALA A 136 17.68 6.15 -19.34
CA ALA A 136 17.01 6.19 -20.64
C ALA A 136 16.02 5.04 -20.92
N ALA A 137 15.53 4.36 -19.87
CA ALA A 137 14.58 3.27 -20.03
C ALA A 137 13.26 3.74 -20.67
N THR A 138 12.74 2.91 -21.58
CA THR A 138 11.41 3.06 -22.19
C THR A 138 10.43 1.96 -21.78
N SER A 139 10.92 0.96 -21.02
CA SER A 139 10.15 -0.11 -20.42
C SER A 139 10.84 -0.64 -19.17
N ILE A 140 10.11 -1.43 -18.38
CA ILE A 140 10.61 -2.14 -17.19
C ILE A 140 10.63 -3.63 -17.49
N SER A 141 11.65 -4.35 -17.03
CA SER A 141 11.70 -5.82 -17.07
C SER A 141 11.52 -6.43 -15.69
N THR A 142 11.15 -7.71 -15.62
CA THR A 142 10.86 -8.40 -14.35
C THR A 142 12.02 -8.33 -13.35
N ASN A 143 13.26 -8.42 -13.82
CA ASN A 143 14.47 -8.31 -12.99
C ASN A 143 14.70 -6.90 -12.41
N ASN A 144 13.97 -5.89 -12.86
CA ASN A 144 14.00 -4.55 -12.27
C ASN A 144 13.05 -4.42 -11.07
N ILE A 145 12.17 -5.39 -10.85
CA ILE A 145 11.16 -5.34 -9.81
C ILE A 145 11.57 -6.24 -8.66
N THR A 146 11.72 -5.64 -7.49
CA THR A 146 11.93 -6.35 -6.23
C THR A 146 10.62 -6.33 -5.46
N ASP A 147 10.03 -7.51 -5.22
CA ASP A 147 8.81 -7.65 -4.43
C ASP A 147 9.10 -7.40 -2.95
N THR A 148 8.37 -6.47 -2.33
CA THR A 148 8.54 -6.11 -0.91
C THR A 148 7.28 -6.40 -0.09
N ARG A 149 6.26 -7.06 -0.65
CA ARG A 149 4.99 -7.35 0.04
C ARG A 149 5.20 -8.11 1.34
N LEU A 150 6.14 -9.07 1.35
CA LEU A 150 6.46 -9.90 2.53
C LEU A 150 7.45 -9.23 3.49
N ASN A 151 8.01 -8.07 3.17
CA ASN A 151 8.91 -7.34 4.05
C ASN A 151 8.11 -6.61 5.13
N THR A 152 8.18 -7.07 6.38
CA THR A 152 7.39 -6.55 7.51
C THR A 152 7.75 -5.11 7.90
N SER A 153 8.93 -4.62 7.53
CA SER A 153 9.29 -3.22 7.75
C SER A 153 8.64 -2.28 6.72
N LEU A 154 8.34 -2.77 5.51
CA LEU A 154 7.81 -1.98 4.39
C LEU A 154 6.30 -2.18 4.15
N CYS A 155 5.83 -3.42 4.18
CA CYS A 155 4.44 -3.80 3.98
C CYS A 155 4.01 -4.85 5.00
N GLY A 156 4.36 -6.11 4.76
CA GLY A 156 3.91 -7.24 5.56
C GLY A 156 2.54 -7.79 5.13
N LEU A 157 2.14 -8.86 5.78
CA LEU A 157 0.84 -9.51 5.57
C LEU A 157 -0.15 -9.05 6.64
N VAL A 158 -1.42 -8.99 6.25
CA VAL A 158 -2.51 -8.85 7.22
C VAL A 158 -2.50 -10.07 8.14
N ASN A 159 -2.49 -9.82 9.44
CA ASN A 159 -2.71 -10.79 10.49
C ASN A 159 -3.88 -10.35 11.38
N SER A 160 -4.51 -11.28 12.06
CA SER A 160 -5.67 -11.04 12.93
C SER A 160 -5.43 -11.63 14.31
N LEU A 161 -5.84 -10.90 15.35
CA LEU A 161 -5.93 -11.43 16.71
C LEU A 161 -7.10 -12.42 16.88
N VAL A 162 -7.98 -12.51 15.87
CA VAL A 162 -9.10 -13.46 15.85
C VAL A 162 -8.60 -14.79 15.28
N SER A 163 -8.37 -15.77 16.16
CA SER A 163 -8.19 -17.17 15.78
C SER A 163 -9.54 -17.88 15.80
N ALA A 164 -9.88 -18.62 14.74
CA ALA A 164 -11.02 -19.53 14.77
C ALA A 164 -10.74 -20.64 15.79
N VAL A 165 -11.58 -20.76 16.81
CA VAL A 165 -11.68 -21.99 17.60
C VAL A 165 -12.79 -22.81 16.93
N TYR A 166 -12.41 -23.94 16.34
CA TYR A 166 -13.39 -24.90 15.84
C TYR A 166 -13.79 -25.80 17.01
N GLU A 167 -15.06 -25.74 17.40
CA GLU A 167 -15.69 -26.76 18.26
C GLU A 167 -16.04 -28.02 17.46
#